data_AF-A0A2Z6R9I6-F1
#
_entry.id   AF-A0A2Z6R9I6-F1
#
_cell.length_a   1.000
_cell.length_b   1.000
_cell.length_c   1.000
_cell.angle_alpha   90.00
_cell.angle_beta   90.00
_cell.angle_gamma   90.00
#
_symmetry.space_group_name_H-M   'P 1'
#
loop_
_entity.id
_entity.type
_entity.pdbx_description
1 polymer ?
#
loop_
_entity_poly.entity_id
_entity_poly.type
_entity_poly.pdbx_seq_one_letter_code
_entity_poly.pdbx_strand_id
1 'polypeptide(L)'
;MTPNQVENWIQYSDCVFNDVTHKTNRYGMALSLFVGFDNILLAQALLADESLESHVWMFRQIIKSTGIYPDVILTDADPAVDAAIK
;
A
#
# COMPACT_ATOMS: atom_id res chain seq x y z
N MET A 1 9.60 2.26 -4.48
CA MET A 1 9.58 3.34 -3.47
C MET A 1 10.79 4.23 -3.70
N THR A 2 10.64 5.54 -3.52
CA THR A 2 11.78 6.47 -3.51
C THR A 2 12.58 6.32 -2.21
N PRO A 3 13.84 6.79 -2.14
CA PRO A 3 14.62 6.73 -0.89
C PRO A 3 13.90 7.38 0.31
N ASN A 4 13.26 8.53 0.09
CA ASN A 4 12.47 9.23 1.11
C ASN A 4 11.25 8.43 1.57
N GLN A 5 10.59 7.70 0.65
CA GLN A 5 9.49 6.80 1.01
C GLN A 5 9.98 5.63 1.86
N VAL A 6 11.17 5.09 1.59
CA VAL A 6 11.76 4.01 2.40
C VAL A 6 12.08 4.52 3.82
N GLU A 7 12.72 5.68 3.94
CA GLU A 7 13.04 6.30 5.23
C GLU A 7 11.76 6.60 6.04
N ASN A 8 10.77 7.24 5.40
CA ASN A 8 9.50 7.54 6.05
C ASN A 8 8.73 6.27 6.45
N TRP A 9 8.76 5.23 5.62
CA TRP A 9 8.15 3.95 5.98
C TRP A 9 8.80 3.36 7.22
N ILE A 10 10.13 3.37 7.30
CA ILE A 10 10.86 2.86 8.47
C ILE A 10 10.49 3.62 9.74
N GLN A 11 10.22 4.92 9.63
CA GLN A 11 9.95 5.78 10.78
C GLN A 11 8.47 5.83 11.21
N TYR A 12 7.53 5.70 10.26
CA TYR A 12 6.11 6.04 10.46
C TYR A 12 5.12 4.96 9.98
N SER A 13 5.53 3.68 9.95
CA SER A 13 4.66 2.56 9.52
C SER A 13 3.92 1.85 10.66
N ASP A 14 3.98 2.37 11.88
CA ASP A 14 3.23 1.86 13.04
C ASP A 14 1.71 1.83 12.77
N CYS A 15 1.19 2.85 12.09
CA CYS A 15 -0.18 2.84 11.59
C CYS A 15 -0.25 3.49 10.21
N VAL A 16 -0.77 2.75 9.23
CA VAL A 16 -0.88 3.21 7.85
C VAL A 16 -2.32 3.19 7.37
N PHE A 17 -2.73 4.25 6.69
CA PHE A 17 -3.98 4.29 5.94
C PHE A 17 -3.73 3.74 4.54
N ASN A 18 -4.52 2.76 4.13
CA ASN A 18 -4.52 2.23 2.77
C ASN A 18 -5.84 2.58 2.08
N ASP A 19 -5.72 3.12 0.88
CA ASP A 19 -6.83 3.38 -0.03
C ASP A 19 -6.48 2.89 -1.42
N VAL A 20 -7.41 2.19 -2.07
CA VAL A 20 -7.25 1.67 -3.43
C VAL A 20 -8.23 2.42 -4.32
N THR A 21 -7.72 3.36 -5.11
CA THR A 21 -8.60 4.14 -5.98
C THR A 21 -9.08 3.25 -7.12
N HIS A 22 -10.39 3.31 -7.41
CA HIS A 22 -10.95 2.68 -8.58
C HIS A 22 -10.24 3.10 -9.87
N LYS A 23 -10.19 2.14 -10.82
CA LYS A 23 -9.52 2.11 -12.14
C LYS A 23 -9.92 3.24 -13.13
N THR A 24 -9.87 4.47 -12.68
CA THR A 24 -10.32 5.67 -13.40
C THR A 24 -9.23 6.29 -14.27
N ASN A 25 -7.98 5.83 -14.14
CA ASN A 25 -6.90 6.26 -15.03
C ASN A 25 -7.06 5.64 -16.43
N ARG A 26 -6.40 6.26 -17.43
CA ARG A 26 -6.45 5.84 -18.84
C ARG A 26 -6.00 4.40 -19.12
N TYR A 27 -5.42 3.74 -18.13
CA TYR A 27 -4.88 2.38 -18.23
C TYR A 27 -5.79 1.34 -17.56
N GLY A 28 -6.88 1.76 -16.91
CA GLY A 28 -7.75 0.85 -16.16
C GLY A 28 -7.03 0.15 -15.00
N MET A 29 -5.98 0.77 -14.46
CA MET A 29 -5.19 0.23 -13.36
C MET A 29 -5.67 0.76 -12.02
N ALA A 30 -5.61 -0.05 -10.97
CA ALA A 30 -5.90 0.39 -9.61
C ALA A 30 -4.67 1.06 -9.01
N LEU A 31 -4.85 2.16 -8.27
CA LEU A 31 -3.77 2.83 -7.56
C LEU A 31 -3.97 2.60 -6.06
N SER A 32 -3.05 1.85 -5.45
CA SER A 32 -3.00 1.67 -4.00
C SER A 32 -2.08 2.73 -3.40
N LEU A 33 -2.59 3.46 -2.42
CA LEU A 33 -1.85 4.47 -1.65
C LEU A 33 -1.68 4.00 -0.21
N PHE A 34 -0.50 4.27 0.36
CA PHE A 34 -0.21 4.08 1.78
C PHE A 34 0.19 5.42 2.37
N VAL A 35 -0.63 5.93 3.27
CA VAL A 35 -0.50 7.25 3.86
C VAL A 35 -0.32 7.09 5.37
N GLY A 36 0.73 7.70 5.92
CA GLY A 36 0.93 7.80 7.36
C GLY A 36 0.13 8.95 7.96
N PHE A 37 0.26 9.15 9.26
CA PHE A 37 -0.25 10.37 9.90
C PHE A 37 0.37 11.64 9.28
N ASP A 38 -0.30 12.77 9.44
CA ASP A 38 0.06 14.06 8.82
C ASP A 38 0.10 14.06 7.28
N ASN A 39 -0.64 13.14 6.64
CA ASN A 39 -0.75 13.00 5.19
C ASN A 39 0.58 12.69 4.48
N ILE A 40 1.51 12.02 5.17
CA ILE A 40 2.78 11.61 4.58
C ILE A 40 2.55 10.40 3.65
N LEU A 41 2.87 10.53 2.37
CA LEU A 41 2.80 9.39 1.45
C LEU A 41 3.98 8.44 1.68
N LEU A 42 3.70 7.28 2.29
CA LEU A 42 4.71 6.28 2.65
C LEU A 42 5.01 5.34 1.50
N ALA A 43 3.99 4.88 0.76
CA ALA A 43 4.17 4.05 -0.41
C ALA A 43 3.01 4.23 -1.41
N GLN A 44 3.25 3.81 -2.66
CA GLN A 44 2.22 3.77 -3.70
C GLN A 44 2.52 2.64 -4.69
N ALA A 45 1.48 2.04 -5.24
CA ALA A 45 1.60 1.00 -6.25
C ALA A 45 0.49 1.12 -7.30
N LEU A 46 0.85 1.00 -8.58
CA LEU A 46 -0.10 0.79 -9.66
C LEU A 46 -0.25 -0.70 -9.88
N LEU A 47 -1.48 -1.20 -9.70
CA LEU A 47 -1.85 -2.60 -9.84
C LEU A 47 -2.61 -2.80 -11.14
N ALA A 48 -2.39 -3.93 -11.81
CA ALA A 48 -3.13 -4.28 -13.01
C ALA A 48 -4.63 -4.47 -12.71
N ASP A 49 -4.95 -4.98 -11.52
CA ASP A 49 -6.29 -5.18 -11.04
C ASP A 49 -6.36 -5.11 -9.51
N GLU A 50 -7.59 -5.26 -8.98
CA GLU A 50 -7.88 -5.26 -7.55
C GLU A 50 -7.90 -6.71 -6.99
N SER A 51 -7.23 -7.66 -7.67
CA SER A 51 -7.19 -9.06 -7.21
C SER A 51 -6.35 -9.24 -5.95
N LEU A 52 -6.59 -10.33 -5.21
CA LEU A 52 -5.77 -10.73 -4.07
C LEU A 52 -4.29 -10.85 -4.46
N GLU A 53 -4.01 -11.47 -5.60
CA GLU A 53 -2.65 -11.71 -6.08
C GLU A 53 -1.89 -10.41 -6.33
N SER A 54 -2.57 -9.40 -6.91
CA SER A 54 -2.02 -8.07 -7.12
C SER A 54 -1.68 -7.38 -5.79
N HIS A 55 -2.55 -7.49 -4.78
CA HIS A 55 -2.31 -6.90 -3.47
C HIS A 55 -1.19 -7.63 -2.70
N VAL A 56 -1.16 -8.97 -2.71
CA VAL A 56 -0.07 -9.76 -2.11
C VAL A 56 1.28 -9.41 -2.75
N TRP A 57 1.31 -9.29 -4.08
CA TRP A 57 2.53 -8.87 -4.78
C TRP A 57 3.00 -7.50 -4.31
N MET A 58 2.08 -6.56 -4.17
CA MET A 58 2.35 -5.19 -3.75
C MET A 58 2.90 -5.11 -2.32
N PHE A 59 2.28 -5.79 -1.35
CA PHE A 59 2.82 -5.90 0.00
C PHE A 59 4.23 -6.52 0.01
N ARG A 60 4.46 -7.59 -0.76
CA ARG A 60 5.81 -8.18 -0.90
C ARG A 60 6.85 -7.20 -1.43
N GLN A 61 6.48 -6.31 -2.36
CA GLN A 61 7.42 -5.29 -2.86
C GLN A 61 7.75 -4.24 -1.80
N ILE A 62 6.77 -3.85 -0.99
CA ILE A 62 6.99 -2.94 0.14
C ILE A 62 7.97 -3.56 1.14
N ILE A 63 7.69 -4.79 1.60
CA ILE A 63 8.58 -5.51 2.54
C ILE A 63 9.97 -5.74 1.95
N LYS A 64 10.08 -6.08 0.66
CA LYS A 64 11.38 -6.23 0.01
C LYS A 64 12.18 -4.92 0.01
N SER A 65 11.51 -3.77 0.00
CA SER A 65 12.15 -2.45 -0.03
C SER A 65 12.52 -1.93 1.35
N THR A 66 11.74 -2.27 2.38
CA THR A 66 11.85 -1.66 3.72
C THR A 66 12.25 -2.65 4.82
N GLY A 67 11.96 -3.94 4.62
CA GLY A 67 12.10 -4.99 5.64
C GLY A 67 11.10 -4.89 6.80
N ILE A 68 10.14 -3.96 6.74
CA ILE A 68 9.26 -3.62 7.86
C ILE A 68 7.80 -3.80 7.47
N TYR A 69 7.10 -4.59 8.27
CA TYR A 69 5.65 -4.72 8.22
C TYR A 69 5.00 -3.61 9.06
N PRO A 70 3.89 -3.02 8.59
CA PRO A 70 3.14 -2.09 9.41
C PRO A 70 2.42 -2.84 10.54
N ASP A 71 2.31 -2.24 11.72
CA ASP A 71 1.61 -2.88 12.85
C ASP A 71 0.09 -2.82 12.68
N VAL A 72 -0.41 -1.70 12.14
CA VAL A 72 -1.84 -1.48 11.87
C VAL A 72 -2.02 -0.94 10.45
N ILE A 73 -2.95 -1.55 9.71
CA ILE A 73 -3.43 -1.05 8.42
C ILE A 73 -4.91 -0.66 8.60
N LEU A 74 -5.22 0.61 8.35
CA LEU A 74 -6.57 1.14 8.27
C LEU A 74 -6.99 1.21 6.82
N THR A 75 -8.04 0.50 6.46
CA THR A 75 -8.58 0.41 5.09
C THR A 75 -10.11 0.51 5.16
N ASP A 76 -10.76 0.77 4.03
CA ASP A 76 -12.22 0.79 3.87
C ASP A 76 -12.86 -0.61 3.84
N ALA A 77 -12.14 -1.60 4.36
CA ALA A 77 -12.50 -3.02 4.40
C ALA A 77 -12.60 -3.66 3.00
N ASP A 78 -11.72 -3.26 2.08
CA ASP A 78 -11.55 -3.95 0.80
C ASP A 78 -11.25 -5.45 1.04
N PRO A 79 -12.07 -6.38 0.49
CA PRO A 79 -11.91 -7.81 0.74
C PRO A 79 -10.59 -8.40 0.20
N ALA A 80 -10.05 -7.85 -0.89
CA ALA A 80 -8.80 -8.30 -1.46
C ALA A 80 -7.61 -7.82 -0.61
N VAL A 81 -7.68 -6.60 -0.08
CA VAL A 81 -6.70 -6.07 0.89
C VAL A 81 -6.72 -6.89 2.19
N ASP A 82 -7.89 -7.14 2.78
CA ASP A 82 -8.01 -7.97 4.00
C ASP A 82 -7.42 -9.37 3.81
N ALA A 83 -7.67 -9.98 2.65
CA ALA A 83 -7.12 -11.29 2.32
C ALA A 83 -5.60 -11.27 2.04
N ALA A 84 -5.05 -10.14 1.60
CA ALA A 84 -3.63 -10.00 1.27
C ALA A 84 -2.73 -9.72 2.48
N ILE A 85 -3.30 -9.24 3.59
CA ILE A 85 -2.58 -8.89 4.82
C ILE A 85 -2.40 -10.11 5.76
N LYS A 86 -3.12 -11.21 5.52
CA LYS A 86 -2.97 -12.49 6.25
C LYS A 86 -1.68 -13.21 5.91
#